data_AF-A0A1Q5RGX0-F1
#
_entry.id   AF-A0A1Q5RGX0-F1
#
_cell.length_a   1.000
_cell.length_b   1.000
_cell.length_c   1.000
_cell.angle_alpha   90.00
_cell.angle_beta   90.00
_cell.angle_gamma   90.00
#
_symmetry.space_group_name_H-M   'P 1'
#
loop_
_entity.id
_entity.type
_entity.pdbx_description
1 polymer ?
#
loop_
_entity_poly.entity_id
_entity_poly.type
_entity_poly.pdbx_seq_one_letter_code
_entity_poly.pdbx_strand_id
1 'polypeptide(L)'
;MPFVFDQTEVEWPDDESDPPPPRANQFVYLPPPEFGGVREPVHFTLDIPPEPPVPGPVMPAIKQPSLWDRLWGRRLPTAQVTPAVKAAAEAWAAREVFTRQRLIAITVPALRELGVQRLYCRYDGGNDEGFAWLDSATLHDGTRVDADALAQRLTEQRFLDRLAAGGVMNRIDSTSERDQIASFVRDWMCTEWATLLLGRGYGTGEYVMYGAFVVDLDACSVVDDPRADPVTSNIEIAR
;
A
#
# COMPACT_ATOMS: atom_id res chain seq x y z
N MET A 1 -11.98 6.66 -5.59
CA MET A 1 -11.31 6.91 -4.32
C MET A 1 -12.09 6.32 -3.18
N PRO A 2 -11.60 6.42 -1.93
CA PRO A 2 -12.30 5.79 -0.83
C PRO A 2 -13.68 6.38 -0.58
N PHE A 3 -14.54 5.48 -0.12
CA PHE A 3 -15.57 5.80 0.83
C PHE A 3 -14.92 6.00 2.19
N VAL A 4 -15.13 7.16 2.80
CA VAL A 4 -14.48 7.57 4.06
C VAL A 4 -15.53 7.88 5.12
N PHE A 5 -15.28 7.43 6.34
CA PHE A 5 -16.01 7.81 7.55
C PHE A 5 -15.04 8.53 8.49
N ASP A 6 -15.29 9.81 8.73
CA ASP A 6 -14.51 10.65 9.63
C ASP A 6 -14.78 10.24 11.09
N GLN A 7 -13.70 9.98 11.85
CA GLN A 7 -13.77 9.57 13.25
C GLN A 7 -13.47 10.70 14.24
N THR A 8 -13.18 11.92 13.76
CA THR A 8 -12.82 13.07 14.63
C THR A 8 -13.91 13.46 15.61
N GLU A 9 -15.18 13.24 15.26
CA GLU A 9 -16.35 13.55 16.10
C GLU A 9 -16.91 12.32 16.84
N VAL A 10 -16.26 11.16 16.75
CA VAL A 10 -16.72 9.94 17.44
C VAL A 10 -16.37 10.03 18.93
N GLU A 11 -17.40 10.15 19.76
CA GLU A 11 -17.25 10.09 21.21
C GLU A 11 -16.95 8.65 21.65
N TRP A 12 -15.85 8.49 22.40
CA TRP A 12 -15.51 7.21 23.02
C TRP A 12 -16.45 6.95 24.21
N PRO A 13 -17.03 5.74 24.31
CA PRO A 13 -17.81 5.32 25.46
C PRO A 13 -17.05 5.52 26.79
N ASP A 14 -17.77 5.97 27.83
CA ASP A 14 -17.24 6.16 29.18
C ASP A 14 -16.70 4.86 29.82
N ASP A 15 -17.09 3.70 29.28
CA ASP A 15 -16.70 2.37 29.75
C ASP A 15 -15.46 1.80 29.02
N GLU A 16 -14.74 2.64 28.27
CA GLU A 16 -13.55 2.28 27.47
C GLU A 16 -13.83 1.20 26.41
N SER A 17 -15.09 0.93 26.08
CA SER A 17 -15.44 0.06 24.96
C SER A 17 -15.19 0.75 23.62
N ASP A 18 -14.94 -0.04 22.57
CA ASP A 18 -14.81 0.51 21.23
C ASP A 18 -16.16 1.11 20.77
N PRO A 19 -16.15 2.27 20.09
CA PRO A 19 -17.37 2.81 19.49
C PRO A 19 -17.93 1.81 18.47
N PRO A 20 -19.27 1.77 18.29
CA PRO A 20 -19.85 0.84 17.32
C PRO A 20 -19.32 1.12 15.91
N PRO A 21 -19.12 0.08 15.09
CA PRO A 21 -18.61 0.26 13.75
C PRO A 21 -19.58 1.11 12.91
N PRO A 22 -19.07 1.95 11.98
CA PRO A 22 -19.91 2.78 11.12
C PRO A 22 -20.76 1.92 10.18
N ARG A 23 -21.95 2.40 9.85
CA ARG A 23 -22.82 1.82 8.82
C ARG A 23 -22.37 2.26 7.44
N ALA A 24 -22.59 1.42 6.42
CA ALA A 24 -22.20 1.71 5.04
C ALA A 24 -22.76 3.06 4.51
N ASN A 25 -23.95 3.46 4.94
CA ASN A 25 -24.57 4.73 4.53
C ASN A 25 -23.98 5.97 5.21
N GLN A 26 -23.06 5.81 6.16
CA GLN A 26 -22.35 6.92 6.82
C GLN A 26 -21.05 7.27 6.11
N PHE A 27 -20.57 6.43 5.18
CA PHE A 27 -19.38 6.73 4.41
C PHE A 27 -19.69 7.67 3.26
N VAL A 28 -18.77 8.59 3.00
CA VAL A 28 -18.83 9.56 1.91
C VAL A 28 -17.73 9.25 0.91
N TYR A 29 -18.07 9.18 -0.37
CA TYR A 29 -17.08 9.05 -1.43
C TYR A 29 -16.32 10.38 -1.62
N LEU A 30 -14.99 10.36 -1.48
CA LEU A 30 -14.13 11.54 -1.64
C LEU A 30 -13.24 11.38 -2.87
N PRO A 31 -13.40 12.14 -3.97
CA PRO A 31 -12.62 11.97 -5.21
C PRO A 31 -11.13 12.33 -5.06
N PRO A 32 -10.26 11.98 -6.05
CA PRO A 32 -8.81 11.89 -5.80
C PRO A 32 -8.13 13.15 -5.31
N PRO A 33 -8.45 14.33 -5.88
CA PRO A 33 -7.87 15.58 -5.42
C PRO A 33 -8.24 15.96 -3.99
N GLU A 34 -9.34 15.42 -3.45
CA GLU A 34 -9.88 15.80 -2.14
C GLU A 34 -9.31 14.96 -1.00
N PHE A 35 -8.95 13.69 -1.26
CA PHE A 35 -8.37 12.78 -0.26
C PHE A 35 -6.82 12.74 -0.30
N GLY A 36 -6.18 13.53 -1.17
CA GLY A 36 -4.72 13.58 -1.31
C GLY A 36 -4.11 12.57 -2.29
N GLY A 37 -4.95 11.89 -3.07
CA GLY A 37 -4.53 10.98 -4.14
C GLY A 37 -4.09 11.69 -5.42
N VAL A 38 -3.54 10.92 -6.36
CA VAL A 38 -3.13 11.42 -7.68
C VAL A 38 -4.37 11.56 -8.58
N ARG A 39 -4.33 12.50 -9.54
CA ARG A 39 -5.40 12.58 -10.55
C ARG A 39 -5.47 11.29 -11.38
N GLU A 40 -6.67 10.76 -11.50
CA GLU A 40 -6.95 9.58 -12.31
C GLU A 40 -7.00 9.90 -13.82
N PRO A 41 -6.70 8.92 -14.70
CA PRO A 41 -6.09 7.62 -14.37
C PRO A 41 -4.63 7.76 -13.92
N VAL A 42 -4.21 6.95 -12.95
CA VAL A 42 -2.80 6.90 -12.53
C VAL A 42 -2.07 5.96 -13.46
N HIS A 43 -1.09 6.48 -14.21
CA HIS A 43 -0.28 5.66 -15.10
C HIS A 43 0.98 5.16 -14.41
N PHE A 44 1.34 3.90 -14.66
CA PHE A 44 2.63 3.34 -14.29
C PHE A 44 3.44 3.04 -15.56
N THR A 45 4.77 3.08 -15.45
CA THR A 45 5.67 2.65 -16.52
C THR A 45 6.21 1.25 -16.21
N LEU A 46 6.79 0.59 -17.21
CA LEU A 46 7.59 -0.62 -17.02
C LEU A 46 9.09 -0.33 -17.13
N ASP A 47 9.45 0.92 -17.46
CA ASP A 47 10.84 1.35 -17.51
C ASP A 47 11.40 1.46 -16.09
N ILE A 48 12.50 0.75 -15.83
CA ILE A 48 13.15 0.76 -14.52
C ILE A 48 14.21 1.87 -14.55
N PRO A 49 14.10 2.91 -13.70
CA PRO A 49 15.13 3.94 -13.61
C PRO A 49 16.44 3.36 -13.05
N PRO A 50 17.57 4.05 -13.19
CA PRO A 50 18.82 3.64 -12.55
C PRO A 50 18.65 3.46 -11.04
N GLU A 51 19.33 2.45 -10.49
CA GLU A 51 19.27 2.13 -9.07
C GLU A 51 19.80 3.30 -8.22
N PRO A 52 19.01 3.82 -7.26
CA PRO A 52 19.47 4.88 -6.38
C PRO A 52 20.52 4.33 -5.39
N PRO A 53 21.44 5.18 -4.90
CA PRO A 53 22.44 4.76 -3.93
C PRO A 53 21.77 4.28 -2.62
N VAL A 54 22.38 3.29 -1.99
CA VAL A 54 21.90 2.78 -0.69
C VAL A 54 22.11 3.87 0.37
N PRO A 55 21.05 4.28 1.10
CA PRO A 55 21.19 5.27 2.17
C PRO A 55 22.10 4.72 3.28
N GLY A 56 23.08 5.52 3.69
CA GLY A 56 23.91 5.21 4.85
C GLY A 56 23.13 5.32 6.16
N PRO A 57 23.56 4.65 7.23
CA PRO A 57 22.94 4.79 8.54
C PRO A 57 23.10 6.23 9.04
N VAL A 58 22.00 6.98 9.09
CA VAL A 58 21.97 8.28 9.76
C VAL A 58 21.45 8.06 11.17
N MET A 59 22.37 7.89 12.11
CA MET A 59 21.99 8.00 13.51
C MET A 59 21.64 9.46 13.79
N PRO A 60 20.42 9.79 14.25
CA PRO A 60 20.20 11.11 14.83
C PRO A 60 21.19 11.23 15.99
N ALA A 61 22.02 12.27 15.99
CA ALA A 61 22.84 12.61 17.13
C ALA A 61 21.90 13.07 18.25
N ILE A 62 21.31 12.12 18.97
CA ILE A 62 20.54 12.40 20.18
C ILE A 62 21.58 12.87 21.19
N LYS A 63 21.81 14.19 21.27
CA LYS A 63 22.52 14.78 22.40
C LYS A 63 21.67 14.50 23.63
N GLN A 64 22.04 13.46 24.37
CA GLN A 64 21.53 13.20 25.71
C GLN A 64 21.66 14.50 26.51
N PRO A 65 20.56 15.05 27.07
CA PRO A 65 20.64 16.28 27.83
C PRO A 65 21.57 16.08 29.03
N SER A 66 22.44 17.05 29.26
CA SER A 66 23.32 16.99 30.43
C SER A 66 22.48 17.12 31.71
N LEU A 67 22.96 16.56 32.83
CA LEU A 67 22.31 16.71 34.14
C LEU A 67 22.05 18.18 34.51
N TRP A 68 22.89 19.10 34.01
CA TRP A 68 22.76 20.54 34.20
C TRP A 68 21.60 21.16 33.42
N ASP A 69 21.30 20.67 32.20
CA ASP A 69 20.19 21.17 31.40
C ASP A 69 18.83 20.81 32.02
N ARG A 70 18.74 19.65 32.67
CA ARG A 70 17.55 19.22 33.44
C ARG A 70 17.34 20.05 34.71
N LEU A 71 18.43 20.45 35.37
CA LEU A 71 18.38 21.22 36.64
C LEU A 71 17.96 22.68 36.46
N TRP A 72 18.11 23.25 35.25
CA TRP A 72 17.79 24.64 34.96
C TRP A 72 16.53 24.86 34.12
N GLY A 73 15.69 23.83 33.94
CA GLY A 73 14.40 23.96 33.25
C GLY A 73 14.51 24.48 31.81
N ARG A 74 15.67 24.29 31.15
CA ARG A 74 15.83 24.70 29.76
C ARG A 74 14.97 23.81 28.87
N ARG A 75 13.98 24.41 28.19
CA ARG A 75 13.21 23.74 27.13
C ARG A 75 14.19 23.18 26.11
N LEU A 76 14.02 21.89 25.81
CA LEU A 76 14.76 21.21 24.75
C LEU A 76 14.62 22.00 23.45
N PRO A 77 15.70 22.23 22.69
CA PRO A 77 15.56 22.73 21.34
C PRO A 77 14.73 21.70 20.55
N THR A 78 13.66 22.15 19.92
CA THR A 78 12.90 21.38 18.93
C THR A 78 13.91 20.73 18.00
N ALA A 79 13.89 19.40 17.88
CA ALA A 79 14.88 18.68 17.08
C ALA A 79 14.85 19.23 15.65
N GLN A 80 15.84 20.07 15.31
CA GLN A 80 15.98 20.55 13.94
C GLN A 80 16.36 19.34 13.10
N VAL A 81 15.51 19.00 12.14
CA VAL A 81 15.83 18.01 11.10
C VAL A 81 17.10 18.50 10.41
N THR A 82 18.20 17.80 10.62
CA THR A 82 19.47 18.18 9.99
C THR A 82 19.38 17.91 8.48
N PRO A 83 20.14 18.63 7.65
CA PRO A 83 20.22 18.33 6.22
C PRO A 83 20.55 16.86 5.93
N ALA A 84 21.34 16.21 6.79
CA ALA A 84 21.66 14.79 6.68
C ALA A 84 20.44 13.87 6.91
N VAL A 85 19.57 14.18 7.89
CA VAL A 85 18.33 13.41 8.12
C VAL A 85 17.37 13.58 6.94
N LYS A 86 17.24 14.81 6.42
CA LYS A 86 16.41 15.07 5.24
C LYS A 86 16.91 14.31 4.01
N ALA A 87 18.23 14.37 3.73
CA ALA A 87 18.83 13.66 2.60
C ALA A 87 18.68 12.13 2.73
N ALA A 88 18.77 11.58 3.94
CA ALA A 88 18.52 10.16 4.16
C ALA A 88 17.05 9.80 3.91
N ALA A 89 16.10 10.62 4.37
CA ALA A 89 14.67 10.41 4.10
C ALA A 89 14.37 10.44 2.59
N GLU A 90 14.95 11.39 1.86
CA GLU A 90 14.84 11.47 0.39
C GLU A 90 15.44 10.25 -0.31
N ALA A 91 16.60 9.76 0.15
CA ALA A 91 17.23 8.55 -0.38
C ALA A 91 16.40 7.29 -0.12
N TRP A 92 15.80 7.15 1.07
CA TRP A 92 14.87 6.06 1.38
C TRP A 92 13.61 6.12 0.52
N ALA A 93 13.02 7.31 0.35
CA ALA A 93 11.86 7.49 -0.52
C ALA A 93 12.18 7.13 -1.98
N ALA A 94 13.34 7.56 -2.50
CA ALA A 94 13.79 7.19 -3.84
C ALA A 94 14.00 5.67 -3.98
N ARG A 95 14.54 5.01 -2.96
CA ARG A 95 14.73 3.56 -2.93
C ARG A 95 13.40 2.80 -2.94
N GLU A 96 12.42 3.28 -2.20
CA GLU A 96 11.07 2.70 -2.17
C GLU A 96 10.40 2.80 -3.55
N VAL A 97 10.43 4.00 -4.17
CA VAL A 97 9.92 4.21 -5.54
C VAL A 97 10.62 3.29 -6.54
N PHE A 98 11.95 3.16 -6.46
CA PHE A 98 12.70 2.25 -7.31
C PHE A 98 12.28 0.79 -7.11
N THR A 99 12.09 0.35 -5.86
CA THR A 99 11.70 -1.03 -5.53
C THR A 99 10.30 -1.35 -6.06
N ARG A 100 9.34 -0.43 -5.86
CA ARG A 100 7.99 -0.51 -6.43
C ARG A 100 8.02 -0.61 -7.95
N GLN A 101 8.77 0.27 -8.60
CA GLN A 101 8.89 0.29 -10.06
C GLN A 101 9.47 -1.02 -10.60
N ARG A 102 10.47 -1.58 -9.91
CA ARG A 102 11.06 -2.88 -10.25
C ARG A 102 10.07 -4.04 -10.05
N LEU A 103 9.31 -4.02 -8.97
CA LEU A 103 8.24 -4.99 -8.70
C LEU A 103 7.19 -4.96 -9.83
N ILE A 104 6.70 -3.79 -10.20
CA ILE A 104 5.71 -3.62 -11.28
C ILE A 104 6.29 -4.10 -12.62
N ALA A 105 7.53 -3.73 -12.94
CA ALA A 105 8.18 -4.12 -14.18
C ALA A 105 8.42 -5.65 -14.32
N ILE A 106 8.53 -6.37 -13.21
CA ILE A 106 8.62 -7.85 -13.20
C ILE A 106 7.24 -8.49 -13.22
N THR A 107 6.30 -7.93 -12.46
CA THR A 107 4.97 -8.54 -12.23
C THR A 107 4.07 -8.38 -13.45
N VAL A 108 4.02 -7.21 -14.07
CA VAL A 108 3.12 -6.93 -15.19
C VAL A 108 3.37 -7.85 -16.40
N PRO A 109 4.62 -8.07 -16.86
CA PRO A 109 4.87 -9.03 -17.93
C PRO A 109 4.47 -10.46 -17.56
N ALA A 110 4.75 -10.91 -16.33
CA ALA A 110 4.38 -12.26 -15.88
C ALA A 110 2.86 -12.46 -15.85
N LEU A 111 2.10 -11.46 -15.40
CA LEU A 111 0.64 -11.51 -15.43
C LEU A 111 0.08 -11.50 -16.87
N ARG A 112 0.66 -10.67 -17.76
CA ARG A 112 0.28 -10.65 -19.19
C ARG A 112 0.61 -11.98 -19.89
N GLU A 113 1.72 -12.64 -19.56
CA GLU A 113 2.06 -13.99 -20.04
C GLU A 113 1.00 -15.04 -19.65
N LEU A 114 0.33 -14.84 -18.51
CA LEU A 114 -0.80 -15.66 -18.07
C LEU A 114 -2.14 -15.26 -18.71
N GLY A 115 -2.13 -14.27 -19.59
CA GLY A 115 -3.30 -13.71 -20.26
C GLY A 115 -4.15 -12.82 -19.37
N VAL A 116 -3.63 -12.35 -18.22
CA VAL A 116 -4.33 -11.41 -17.35
C VAL A 116 -4.40 -10.05 -18.03
N GLN A 117 -5.60 -9.51 -18.14
CA GLN A 117 -5.86 -8.17 -18.68
C GLN A 117 -6.07 -7.15 -17.56
N ARG A 118 -6.88 -7.51 -16.56
CA ARG A 118 -7.25 -6.60 -15.47
C ARG A 118 -7.17 -7.28 -14.12
N LEU A 119 -6.78 -6.51 -13.12
CA LEU A 119 -6.94 -6.87 -11.72
C LEU A 119 -8.02 -5.98 -11.11
N TYR A 120 -8.91 -6.56 -10.32
CA TYR A 120 -9.82 -5.86 -9.46
C TYR A 120 -9.35 -6.06 -8.02
N CYS A 121 -8.88 -4.97 -7.42
CA CYS A 121 -8.33 -4.94 -6.09
C CYS A 121 -9.28 -4.18 -5.16
N ARG A 122 -9.32 -4.58 -3.90
CA ARG A 122 -10.02 -3.88 -2.83
C ARG A 122 -9.02 -3.29 -1.88
N TYR A 123 -9.45 -2.31 -1.12
CA TYR A 123 -8.66 -1.74 -0.04
C TYR A 123 -9.57 -1.30 1.09
N ASP A 124 -9.01 -1.34 2.29
CA ASP A 124 -9.59 -0.75 3.48
C ASP A 124 -8.49 -0.29 4.43
N GLY A 125 -8.87 0.41 5.48
CA GLY A 125 -7.92 0.87 6.47
C GLY A 125 -8.49 2.01 7.29
N GLY A 126 -7.67 2.50 8.20
CA GLY A 126 -8.02 3.59 9.08
C GLY A 126 -7.08 3.65 10.26
N ASN A 127 -7.01 4.82 10.91
CA ASN A 127 -6.12 5.09 12.02
C ASN A 127 -4.63 5.01 11.66
N ASP A 128 -4.02 3.84 11.71
CA ASP A 128 -2.58 3.65 11.59
C ASP A 128 -2.13 3.05 10.25
N GLU A 129 -2.98 2.24 9.59
CA GLU A 129 -2.57 1.47 8.41
C GLU A 129 -3.68 1.32 7.35
N GLY A 130 -3.24 1.19 6.09
CA GLY A 130 -4.07 0.83 4.94
C GLY A 130 -3.65 -0.52 4.35
N PHE A 131 -4.63 -1.32 3.97
CA PHE A 131 -4.47 -2.64 3.39
C PHE A 131 -5.15 -2.70 2.02
N ALA A 132 -4.58 -3.49 1.12
CA ALA A 132 -5.19 -3.77 -0.16
C ALA A 132 -5.06 -5.25 -0.50
N TRP A 133 -6.08 -5.80 -1.15
CA TRP A 133 -6.06 -7.20 -1.56
C TRP A 133 -6.68 -7.45 -2.93
N LEU A 134 -6.29 -8.57 -3.54
CA LEU A 134 -6.85 -9.00 -4.83
C LEU A 134 -8.22 -9.62 -4.59
N ASP A 135 -9.26 -9.04 -5.21
CA ASP A 135 -10.58 -9.68 -5.29
C ASP A 135 -10.62 -10.63 -6.49
N SER A 136 -10.13 -10.18 -7.65
CA SER A 136 -10.05 -11.05 -8.83
C SER A 136 -9.14 -10.54 -9.94
N ALA A 137 -8.75 -11.45 -10.82
CA ALA A 137 -8.10 -11.14 -12.10
C ALA A 137 -9.02 -11.55 -13.25
N THR A 138 -9.15 -10.68 -14.25
CA THR A 138 -9.87 -10.95 -15.51
C THR A 138 -8.86 -11.18 -16.62
N LEU A 139 -8.98 -12.33 -17.29
CA LEU A 139 -8.16 -12.70 -18.44
C LEU A 139 -8.71 -12.07 -19.73
N HIS A 140 -7.90 -12.05 -20.80
CA HIS A 140 -8.32 -11.53 -22.11
C HIS A 140 -9.52 -12.26 -22.73
N ASP A 141 -9.75 -13.52 -22.37
CA ASP A 141 -10.92 -14.29 -22.80
C ASP A 141 -12.19 -13.99 -21.97
N GLY A 142 -12.09 -13.08 -20.99
CA GLY A 142 -13.17 -12.71 -20.07
C GLY A 142 -13.28 -13.62 -18.85
N THR A 143 -12.48 -14.68 -18.73
CA THR A 143 -12.47 -15.55 -17.55
C THR A 143 -12.02 -14.77 -16.33
N ARG A 144 -12.76 -14.90 -15.23
CA ARG A 144 -12.39 -14.37 -13.92
C ARG A 144 -11.75 -15.47 -13.08
N VAL A 145 -10.60 -15.18 -12.50
CA VAL A 145 -9.89 -16.07 -11.57
C VAL A 145 -9.67 -15.36 -10.23
N ASP A 146 -9.71 -16.11 -9.15
CA ASP A 146 -9.39 -15.62 -7.81
C ASP A 146 -7.87 -15.60 -7.56
N ALA A 147 -7.48 -15.10 -6.37
CA ALA A 147 -6.09 -14.98 -5.97
C ALA A 147 -5.37 -16.34 -5.88
N ASP A 148 -6.04 -17.39 -5.41
CA ASP A 148 -5.42 -18.71 -5.23
C ASP A 148 -5.16 -19.38 -6.58
N ALA A 149 -6.09 -19.27 -7.52
CA ALA A 149 -5.92 -19.75 -8.89
C ALA A 149 -4.82 -18.98 -9.62
N LEU A 150 -4.73 -17.66 -9.44
CA LEU A 150 -3.65 -16.86 -10.02
C LEU A 150 -2.28 -17.22 -9.41
N ALA A 151 -2.21 -17.39 -8.08
CA ALA A 151 -1.00 -17.78 -7.38
C ALA A 151 -0.48 -19.15 -7.82
N GLN A 152 -1.37 -20.12 -8.02
CA GLN A 152 -1.02 -21.44 -8.55
C GLN A 152 -0.37 -21.32 -9.94
N ARG A 153 -0.97 -20.54 -10.86
CA ARG A 153 -0.42 -20.33 -12.20
C ARG A 153 0.95 -19.63 -12.19
N LEU A 154 1.13 -18.65 -11.31
CA LEU A 154 2.43 -17.97 -11.15
C LEU A 154 3.49 -18.90 -10.56
N THR A 155 3.10 -19.81 -9.66
CA THR A 155 3.99 -20.85 -9.12
C THR A 155 4.47 -21.79 -10.23
N GLU A 156 3.57 -22.23 -11.11
CA GLU A 156 3.91 -23.08 -12.27
C GLU A 156 4.90 -22.40 -13.23
N GLN A 157 4.87 -21.07 -13.32
CA GLN A 157 5.81 -20.27 -14.12
C GLN A 157 7.10 -19.87 -13.38
N ARG A 158 7.34 -20.41 -12.17
CA ARG A 158 8.50 -20.07 -11.32
C ARG A 158 8.62 -18.57 -11.08
N PHE A 159 7.49 -17.91 -10.82
CA PHE A 159 7.46 -16.46 -10.64
C PHE A 159 8.34 -16.00 -9.47
N LEU A 160 8.47 -16.81 -8.41
CA LEU A 160 9.35 -16.53 -7.29
C LEU A 160 10.82 -16.39 -7.70
N ASP A 161 11.28 -17.20 -8.67
CA ASP A 161 12.64 -17.05 -9.24
C ASP A 161 12.83 -15.71 -9.92
N ARG A 162 11.80 -15.21 -10.62
CA ARG A 162 11.85 -13.92 -11.31
C ARG A 162 11.93 -12.77 -10.32
N LEU A 163 11.13 -12.81 -9.25
CA LEU A 163 11.19 -11.81 -8.17
C LEU A 163 12.54 -11.81 -7.45
N ALA A 164 13.10 -13.00 -7.19
CA ALA A 164 14.39 -13.15 -6.52
C ALA A 164 15.57 -12.71 -7.40
N ALA A 165 15.61 -13.13 -8.66
CA ALA A 165 16.61 -12.65 -9.63
C ALA A 165 16.48 -11.14 -9.86
N GLY A 166 15.25 -10.65 -9.78
CA GLY A 166 14.91 -9.24 -9.78
C GLY A 166 15.14 -8.53 -8.45
N GLY A 167 15.76 -9.14 -7.43
CA GLY A 167 16.11 -8.47 -6.17
C GLY A 167 14.95 -7.75 -5.47
N VAL A 168 13.70 -8.14 -5.75
CA VAL A 168 12.50 -7.55 -5.14
C VAL A 168 12.10 -8.35 -3.91
N MET A 169 12.20 -9.69 -3.98
CA MET A 169 11.79 -10.58 -2.90
C MET A 169 12.85 -11.64 -2.65
N ASN A 170 13.18 -11.87 -1.38
CA ASN A 170 14.02 -13.00 -0.98
C ASN A 170 13.15 -14.23 -0.75
N ARG A 171 13.69 -15.41 -1.09
CA ARG A 171 13.05 -16.69 -0.77
C ARG A 171 13.06 -16.90 0.74
N ILE A 172 11.92 -17.31 1.28
CA ILE A 172 11.78 -17.68 2.70
C ILE A 172 11.78 -19.20 2.78
N ASP A 173 12.88 -19.79 3.24
CA ASP A 173 13.07 -21.25 3.26
C ASP A 173 12.06 -22.00 4.13
N SER A 174 11.46 -21.33 5.12
CA SER A 174 10.45 -21.91 6.02
C SER A 174 9.03 -21.96 5.43
N THR A 175 8.80 -21.40 4.25
CA THR A 175 7.47 -21.25 3.65
C THR A 175 7.45 -21.86 2.25
N SER A 176 6.37 -22.54 1.86
CA SER A 176 6.29 -23.09 0.51
C SER A 176 6.31 -21.98 -0.55
N GLU A 177 6.83 -22.26 -1.75
CA GLU A 177 6.84 -21.29 -2.85
C GLU A 177 5.43 -20.82 -3.19
N ARG A 178 4.46 -21.74 -3.18
CA ARG A 178 3.05 -21.42 -3.43
C ARG A 178 2.49 -20.44 -2.39
N ASP A 179 2.79 -20.65 -1.10
CA ASP A 179 2.27 -19.78 -0.04
C ASP A 179 2.92 -18.38 -0.11
N GLN A 180 4.21 -18.30 -0.44
CA GLN A 180 4.89 -17.02 -0.68
C GLN A 180 4.25 -16.25 -1.85
N ILE A 181 3.99 -16.95 -2.96
CA ILE A 181 3.33 -16.34 -4.13
C ILE A 181 1.87 -15.97 -3.80
N ALA A 182 1.16 -16.80 -3.05
CA ALA A 182 -0.22 -16.52 -2.64
C ALA A 182 -0.30 -15.26 -1.77
N SER A 183 0.58 -15.12 -0.78
CA SER A 183 0.66 -13.91 0.05
C SER A 183 1.05 -12.68 -0.78
N PHE A 184 2.00 -12.82 -1.71
CA PHE A 184 2.35 -11.75 -2.64
C PHE A 184 1.16 -11.29 -3.48
N VAL A 185 0.46 -12.22 -4.14
CA VAL A 185 -0.67 -11.94 -5.04
C VAL A 185 -1.84 -11.35 -4.26
N ARG A 186 -2.10 -11.89 -3.07
CA ARG A 186 -3.22 -11.45 -2.26
C ARG A 186 -3.00 -10.04 -1.77
N ASP A 187 -1.85 -9.73 -1.17
CA ASP A 187 -1.68 -8.51 -0.37
C ASP A 187 -0.65 -7.55 -0.99
N TRP A 188 0.63 -7.94 -0.96
CA TRP A 188 1.73 -7.01 -1.27
C TRP A 188 1.61 -6.36 -2.65
N MET A 189 1.31 -7.18 -3.66
CA MET A 189 1.13 -6.69 -5.02
C MET A 189 0.05 -5.59 -5.11
N CYS A 190 -1.07 -5.79 -4.41
CA CYS A 190 -2.19 -4.84 -4.39
C CYS A 190 -1.83 -3.56 -3.62
N THR A 191 -1.10 -3.68 -2.51
CA THR A 191 -0.63 -2.54 -1.72
C THR A 191 0.24 -1.57 -2.54
N GLU A 192 1.06 -2.08 -3.46
CA GLU A 192 1.88 -1.21 -4.32
C GLU A 192 1.04 -0.38 -5.30
N TRP A 193 -0.01 -0.96 -5.90
CA TRP A 193 -0.93 -0.20 -6.75
C TRP A 193 -1.85 0.72 -5.96
N ALA A 194 -2.30 0.30 -4.77
CA ALA A 194 -3.04 1.16 -3.86
C ALA A 194 -2.20 2.38 -3.48
N THR A 195 -0.91 2.20 -3.22
CA THR A 195 0.01 3.30 -2.92
C THR A 195 0.20 4.26 -4.11
N LEU A 196 0.19 3.76 -5.35
CA LEU A 196 0.23 4.62 -6.54
C LEU A 196 -1.04 5.47 -6.67
N LEU A 197 -2.19 4.89 -6.35
CA LEU A 197 -3.49 5.54 -6.46
C LEU A 197 -3.74 6.54 -5.32
N LEU A 198 -3.57 6.09 -4.08
CA LEU A 198 -4.00 6.74 -2.85
C LEU A 198 -2.86 7.46 -2.11
N GLY A 199 -1.60 7.19 -2.48
CA GLY A 199 -0.43 7.71 -1.80
C GLY A 199 0.04 6.82 -0.64
N ARG A 200 1.25 7.09 -0.12
CA ARG A 200 1.98 6.24 0.84
C ARG A 200 1.34 6.11 2.23
N GLY A 201 0.51 7.08 2.61
CA GLY A 201 -0.14 7.12 3.92
C GLY A 201 -1.64 6.83 3.85
N TYR A 202 -2.10 6.15 2.80
CA TYR A 202 -3.51 5.77 2.71
C TYR A 202 -3.87 4.86 3.89
N GLY A 203 -5.05 5.08 4.47
CA GLY A 203 -5.47 4.39 5.69
C GLY A 203 -4.86 4.96 6.98
N THR A 204 -3.94 5.93 6.92
CA THR A 204 -3.44 6.62 8.11
C THR A 204 -4.19 7.94 8.35
N GLY A 205 -4.77 8.11 9.53
CA GLY A 205 -5.49 9.30 9.97
C GLY A 205 -6.74 8.97 10.80
N GLU A 206 -7.41 10.00 11.34
CA GLU A 206 -8.62 9.88 12.18
C GLU A 206 -9.88 9.60 11.33
N TYR A 207 -9.84 8.53 10.54
CA TYR A 207 -10.91 8.07 9.69
C TYR A 207 -10.80 6.56 9.46
N VAL A 208 -11.89 5.94 9.01
CA VAL A 208 -11.86 4.62 8.36
C VAL A 208 -12.30 4.75 6.91
N MET A 209 -11.76 3.88 6.06
CA MET A 209 -12.00 3.92 4.62
C MET A 209 -12.13 2.53 4.01
N TYR A 210 -12.90 2.44 2.93
CA TYR A 210 -12.91 1.28 2.04
C TYR A 210 -13.05 1.73 0.59
N GLY A 211 -12.70 0.83 -0.34
CA GLY A 211 -12.94 1.04 -1.76
C GLY A 211 -12.40 -0.09 -2.61
N ALA A 212 -12.37 0.15 -3.92
CA ALA A 212 -11.81 -0.77 -4.88
C ALA A 212 -11.20 -0.02 -6.06
N PHE A 213 -10.29 -0.67 -6.78
CA PHE A 213 -9.70 -0.13 -7.99
C PHE A 213 -9.43 -1.22 -9.02
N VAL A 214 -9.37 -0.79 -10.29
CA VAL A 214 -8.99 -1.61 -11.42
C VAL A 214 -7.57 -1.26 -11.84
N VAL A 215 -6.73 -2.29 -11.95
CA VAL A 215 -5.44 -2.19 -12.64
C VAL A 215 -5.63 -2.74 -14.05
N ASP A 216 -5.56 -1.87 -15.05
CA ASP A 216 -5.57 -2.27 -16.46
C ASP A 216 -4.12 -2.51 -16.90
N LEU A 217 -3.78 -3.78 -17.10
CA LEU A 217 -2.43 -4.16 -17.44
C LEU A 217 -2.08 -3.76 -18.86
N ASP A 218 -3.02 -3.66 -19.80
CA ASP A 218 -2.73 -3.24 -21.19
C ASP A 218 -2.47 -1.74 -21.27
N ALA A 219 -3.32 -0.94 -20.61
CA ALA A 219 -3.23 0.51 -20.58
C ALA A 219 -2.17 1.04 -19.59
N CYS A 220 -1.57 0.16 -18.79
CA CYS A 220 -0.67 0.50 -17.70
C CYS A 220 -1.26 1.59 -16.78
N SER A 221 -2.50 1.39 -16.34
CA SER A 221 -3.23 2.38 -15.54
C SER A 221 -3.93 1.77 -14.34
N VAL A 222 -4.02 2.56 -13.26
CA VAL A 222 -4.85 2.29 -12.09
C VAL A 222 -5.97 3.31 -12.06
N VAL A 223 -7.21 2.83 -11.91
CA VAL A 223 -8.42 3.65 -11.87
C VAL A 223 -9.28 3.16 -10.72
N ASP A 224 -9.78 4.06 -9.90
CA ASP A 224 -10.66 3.66 -8.81
C ASP A 224 -12.08 3.30 -9.28
N ASP A 225 -12.77 2.49 -8.48
CA ASP A 225 -14.19 2.19 -8.64
C ASP A 225 -15.08 3.04 -7.68
N PRO A 226 -15.75 4.09 -8.19
CA PRO A 226 -16.65 4.92 -7.38
C PRO A 226 -17.95 4.22 -6.96
N ARG A 227 -18.13 2.95 -7.33
CA ARG A 227 -19.29 2.12 -7.00
C ARG A 227 -18.91 0.88 -6.21
N ALA A 228 -17.73 0.88 -5.59
CA ALA A 228 -17.28 -0.22 -4.77
C ALA A 228 -18.29 -0.58 -3.66
N ASP A 229 -18.67 -1.85 -3.61
CA ASP A 229 -19.45 -2.40 -2.50
C ASP A 229 -18.65 -2.31 -1.17
N PRO A 230 -19.31 -2.15 -0.01
CA PRO A 230 -18.69 -2.08 1.32
C PRO A 230 -18.19 -3.45 1.80
N VAL A 231 -17.25 -4.03 1.06
CA VAL A 231 -16.58 -5.29 1.39
C VAL A 231 -15.21 -4.97 1.98
N THR A 232 -15.02 -5.37 3.24
CA THR A 232 -13.82 -5.08 4.03
C THR A 232 -13.19 -6.37 4.56
N SER A 233 -11.91 -6.31 4.92
CA SER A 233 -11.11 -7.38 5.52
C SER A 233 -10.48 -6.97 6.86
N ASN A 234 -10.18 -5.68 7.07
CA ASN A 234 -9.45 -5.18 8.25
C ASN A 234 -10.24 -4.16 9.07
N ILE A 235 -11.37 -3.67 8.54
CA ILE A 235 -12.30 -2.82 9.28
C ILE A 235 -13.69 -3.46 9.36
N GLU A 236 -14.43 -3.10 10.40
CA GLU A 236 -15.83 -3.52 10.56
C GLU A 236 -16.78 -2.45 10.00
N ILE A 237 -17.79 -2.90 9.25
CA ILE A 237 -18.92 -2.09 8.81
C ILE A 237 -20.20 -2.73 9.34
N ALA A 238 -21.00 -1.94 10.06
CA ALA A 238 -22.28 -2.39 10.57
C ALA A 238 -23.26 -2.66 9.42
N ARG A 239 -23.96 -3.80 9.51
CA ARG A 239 -24.99 -4.22 8.55
C ARG A 239 -26.32 -3.48 8.75
#